data_AF-A0A382YUV9-F1
#
_entry.id   AF-A0A382YUV9-F1
#
_cell.length_a   1.000
_cell.length_b   1.000
_cell.length_c   1.000
_cell.angle_alpha   90.00
_cell.angle_beta   90.00
_cell.angle_gamma   90.00
#
_symmetry.space_group_name_H-M   'P 1'
#
loop_
_entity.id
_entity.type
_entity.pdbx_description
1 polymer ?
#
loop_
_entity_poly.entity_id
_entity_poly.type
_entity_poly.pdbx_seq_one_letter_code
_entity_poly.pdbx_strand_id
1 'polypeptide(L)'
;MHHMAGVIPINYELMFEPLFHNFKFNGEEIITLNLSKPTNSIKIDAAELSIKESHIIQGGKIISSESSLNEKDEKLTIKLAKKI
;
A
#
# COMPACT_ATOMS: atom_id res chain seq x y z
N MET A 1 -14.25 -4.53 -11.35
CA MET A 1 -13.32 -4.34 -10.21
C MET A 1 -13.13 -5.68 -9.50
N HIS A 2 -11.97 -6.32 -9.65
CA HIS A 2 -11.62 -7.49 -8.83
C HIS A 2 -11.02 -6.99 -7.51
N HIS A 3 -11.85 -6.78 -6.49
CA HIS A 3 -11.32 -6.63 -5.13
C HIS A 3 -10.74 -7.97 -4.68
N MET A 4 -9.55 -7.94 -4.09
CA MET A 4 -8.96 -9.08 -3.39
C MET A 4 -9.92 -9.45 -2.24
N ALA A 5 -10.56 -10.61 -2.32
CA ALA A 5 -11.53 -11.04 -1.33
C ALA A 5 -10.86 -11.14 0.05
N GLY A 6 -11.19 -10.19 0.93
CA GLY A 6 -10.81 -10.22 2.34
C GLY A 6 -9.71 -9.25 2.79
N VAL A 7 -9.34 -8.28 1.97
CA VAL A 7 -8.60 -7.08 2.40
C VAL A 7 -9.56 -5.89 2.36
N ILE A 8 -9.95 -5.37 3.51
CA ILE A 8 -10.98 -4.32 3.64
C ILE A 8 -10.33 -3.08 4.26
N PRO A 9 -10.22 -1.95 3.54
CA PRO A 9 -9.72 -0.72 4.14
C PRO A 9 -10.75 -0.15 5.13
N ILE A 10 -10.26 0.31 6.27
CA ILE A 10 -11.05 0.88 7.38
C ILE A 10 -10.82 2.37 7.50
N ASN A 11 -9.58 2.83 7.28
CA ASN A 11 -9.22 4.23 7.37
C ASN A 11 -8.07 4.56 6.43
N TYR A 12 -8.03 5.80 5.97
CA TYR A 12 -6.94 6.39 5.20
C TYR A 12 -6.48 7.67 5.89
N GLU A 13 -5.17 7.78 6.12
CA GLU A 13 -4.53 9.04 6.46
C GLU A 13 -3.62 9.41 5.29
N LEU A 14 -3.86 10.60 4.74
CA LEU A 14 -3.20 11.06 3.52
C LEU A 14 -2.55 12.41 3.79
N MET A 15 -1.27 12.50 3.45
CA MET A 15 -0.52 13.75 3.46
C MET A 15 0.10 13.95 2.09
N PHE A 16 -0.06 15.14 1.51
CA PHE A 16 0.52 15.51 0.23
C PHE A 16 1.29 16.82 0.36
N GLU A 17 2.48 16.84 -0.20
CA GLU A 17 3.34 18.02 -0.32
C GLU A 17 3.51 18.36 -1.81
N PRO A 18 2.75 19.32 -2.36
CA PRO A 18 2.90 19.74 -3.74
C PRO A 18 4.19 20.55 -3.94
N LEU A 19 4.93 20.21 -4.99
CA LEU A 19 6.18 20.84 -5.39
C LEU A 19 5.93 21.77 -6.59
N PHE A 20 5.69 23.05 -6.33
CA PHE A 20 5.33 24.04 -7.36
C PHE A 20 6.43 24.34 -8.39
N HIS A 21 7.68 23.97 -8.10
CA HIS A 21 8.81 24.22 -9.00
C HIS A 21 8.94 23.16 -10.11
N ASN A 22 8.31 21.99 -9.97
CA ASN A 22 8.39 20.90 -10.95
C ASN A 22 7.05 20.18 -11.20
N PHE A 23 5.95 20.71 -10.66
CA PHE A 23 4.59 20.15 -10.81
C PHE A 23 4.50 18.66 -10.38
N LYS A 24 5.26 18.27 -9.36
CA LYS A 24 5.18 16.96 -8.71
C LYS A 24 4.63 17.09 -7.29
N PHE A 25 4.46 15.97 -6.60
CA PHE A 25 4.18 15.95 -5.17
C PHE A 25 5.01 14.88 -4.48
N ASN A 26 5.31 15.09 -3.19
CA ASN A 26 5.59 14.00 -2.27
C ASN A 26 4.29 13.66 -1.54
N GLY A 27 4.20 12.47 -0.97
CA GLY A 27 3.09 12.13 -0.11
C GLY A 27 3.40 10.94 0.79
N GLU A 28 2.56 10.81 1.81
CA GLU A 28 2.51 9.69 2.72
C GLU A 28 1.06 9.21 2.81
N GLU A 29 0.88 7.89 2.76
CA GLU A 29 -0.41 7.24 2.87
C GLU A 29 -0.31 6.14 3.93
N ILE A 30 -1.20 6.20 4.92
CA ILE A 30 -1.38 5.14 5.91
C ILE A 30 -2.77 4.55 5.71
N ILE A 31 -2.80 3.28 5.30
CA ILE A 31 -4.06 2.53 5.11
C ILE A 31 -4.23 1.56 6.28
N THR A 32 -5.26 1.79 7.09
CA THR A 32 -5.66 0.80 8.11
C THR A 32 -6.50 -0.28 7.44
N LEU A 33 -6.06 -1.53 7.50
CA LEU A 33 -6.72 -2.66 6.86
C LEU A 33 -7.31 -3.62 7.89
N ASN A 34 -8.52 -4.11 7.61
CA ASN A 34 -9.10 -5.28 8.25
C ASN A 34 -9.01 -6.48 7.29
N LEU A 35 -8.48 -7.59 7.79
CA LEU A 35 -8.32 -8.82 7.02
C LEU A 35 -9.40 -9.82 7.44
N SER A 36 -10.31 -10.16 6.52
CA SER A 36 -11.36 -11.17 6.81
C SER A 36 -10.85 -12.60 6.67
N LYS A 37 -9.68 -12.79 6.05
CA LYS A 37 -8.99 -14.07 5.89
C LYS A 37 -7.49 -13.86 5.97
N PRO A 38 -6.73 -14.81 6.54
CA PRO A 38 -5.27 -14.70 6.58
C PRO A 38 -4.67 -14.64 5.17
N THR A 39 -3.80 -13.67 4.92
CA THR A 39 -3.14 -13.46 3.61
C THR A 39 -1.67 -13.15 3.78
N ASN A 40 -0.87 -13.48 2.76
CA ASN A 40 0.53 -13.08 2.66
C ASN A 40 0.75 -12.11 1.49
N SER A 41 -0.33 -11.58 0.90
CA SER A 41 -0.25 -10.62 -0.19
C SER A 41 -1.39 -9.61 -0.08
N ILE A 42 -1.03 -8.34 -0.20
CA ILE A 42 -1.94 -7.21 -0.28
C ILE A 42 -1.71 -6.55 -1.63
N LYS A 43 -2.78 -6.30 -2.39
CA LYS A 43 -2.73 -5.60 -3.67
C LYS A 43 -3.64 -4.39 -3.63
N ILE A 44 -3.10 -3.22 -3.94
CA ILE A 44 -3.82 -1.95 -4.00
C ILE A 44 -3.60 -1.26 -5.35
N ASP A 45 -4.49 -0.35 -5.70
CA ASP A 45 -4.34 0.54 -6.85
C ASP A 45 -3.20 1.53 -6.59
N ALA A 46 -2.35 1.74 -7.59
CA ALA A 46 -1.22 2.67 -7.54
C ALA A 46 -0.88 3.13 -8.97
N ALA A 47 -1.67 4.06 -9.50
CA ALA A 47 -1.46 4.66 -10.82
C ALA A 47 -0.54 5.88 -10.72
N GLU A 48 0.42 5.99 -11.64
CA GLU A 48 1.30 7.18 -11.78
C GLU A 48 2.10 7.55 -10.50
N LEU A 49 2.33 6.59 -9.61
CA LEU A 49 3.10 6.78 -8.38
C LEU A 49 4.50 6.17 -8.48
N SER A 50 5.48 6.82 -7.85
CA SER A 50 6.78 6.21 -7.55
C SER A 50 6.86 5.92 -6.04
N ILE A 51 6.81 4.64 -5.68
CA ILE A 51 6.85 4.21 -4.27
C ILE A 51 8.30 4.19 -3.78
N LYS A 52 8.64 5.11 -2.86
CA LYS A 52 9.99 5.20 -2.26
C LYS A 52 10.21 4.19 -1.15
N GLU A 53 9.19 4.00 -0.32
CA GLU A 53 9.21 3.08 0.82
C GLU A 53 7.79 2.58 1.08
N SER A 54 7.67 1.37 1.63
CA SER A 54 6.42 0.76 2.03
C SER A 54 6.70 -0.23 3.16
N HIS A 55 5.89 -0.20 4.20
CA HIS A 55 6.02 -1.06 5.37
C HIS A 55 4.63 -1.50 5.85
N ILE A 56 4.57 -2.67 6.48
CA ILE A 56 3.35 -3.14 7.14
C ILE A 56 3.58 -3.09 8.66
N ILE A 57 2.63 -2.50 9.37
CA ILE A 57 2.62 -2.46 10.83
C ILE A 57 1.53 -3.41 11.34
N GLN A 58 1.91 -4.38 12.16
CA GLN A 58 0.99 -5.29 12.83
C GLN A 58 1.25 -5.28 14.34
N GLY A 59 0.23 -4.99 15.14
CA GLY A 59 0.36 -4.95 16.60
C GLY A 59 1.45 -3.99 17.11
N GLY A 60 1.65 -2.86 16.41
CA GLY A 60 2.67 -1.85 16.73
C GLY A 60 4.10 -2.21 16.29
N LYS A 61 4.30 -3.27 15.49
CA LYS A 61 5.62 -3.66 14.98
C LYS A 61 5.65 -3.69 13.46
N ILE A 62 6.75 -3.21 12.88
CA ILE A 62 7.01 -3.37 11.45
C ILE A 62 7.32 -4.84 11.17
N ILE A 63 6.65 -5.42 10.19
CA ILE A 63 6.89 -6.79 9.73
C ILE A 63 7.58 -6.78 8.37
N SER A 64 8.41 -7.79 8.13
CA SER A 64 9.15 -7.92 6.87
C SER A 64 8.21 -8.14 5.69
N SER A 65 8.33 -7.29 4.69
CA SER A 65 7.53 -7.31 3.46
C SER A 65 8.33 -6.79 2.28
N GLU A 66 8.00 -7.28 1.09
CA GLU A 66 8.56 -6.82 -0.18
C GLU A 66 7.46 -6.18 -1.02
N SER A 67 7.71 -4.97 -1.51
CA SER A 67 6.76 -4.23 -2.35
C SER A 67 7.22 -4.22 -3.80
N SER A 68 6.29 -4.49 -4.71
CA SER A 68 6.53 -4.44 -6.16
C SER A 68 5.42 -3.67 -6.85
N LEU A 69 5.77 -2.59 -7.54
CA LEU A 69 4.86 -1.81 -8.38
C LEU A 69 4.81 -2.42 -9.78
N ASN A 70 3.59 -2.65 -10.29
CA ASN A 70 3.36 -2.97 -11.68
C ASN A 70 2.68 -1.76 -12.34
N GLU A 71 3.47 -0.96 -13.04
CA GLU A 71 3.01 0.27 -13.70
C GLU A 71 2.00 0.00 -14.81
N LYS A 72 2.13 -1.13 -15.52
CA LYS A 72 1.21 -1.49 -16.61
C LYS A 72 -0.20 -1.81 -16.10
N ASP A 73 -0.27 -2.46 -14.94
CA ASP A 73 -1.55 -2.84 -14.31
C ASP A 73 -2.00 -1.79 -13.28
N GLU A 74 -1.20 -0.76 -13.03
CA GLU A 74 -1.42 0.27 -12.00
C GLU A 74 -1.67 -0.33 -10.61
N LYS A 75 -0.90 -1.36 -10.25
CA LYS A 75 -1.04 -2.06 -8.96
C LYS A 75 0.26 -2.07 -8.17
N LEU A 76 0.16 -1.73 -6.89
CA LEU A 76 1.17 -2.06 -5.90
C LEU A 76 0.83 -3.42 -5.26
N THR A 77 1.79 -4.34 -5.27
CA THR A 77 1.68 -5.61 -4.55
C THR A 77 2.67 -5.64 -3.41
N ILE A 78 2.20 -5.86 -2.19
CA ILE A 78 3.01 -6.04 -1.00
C ILE A 78 2.93 -7.52 -0.61
N LYS A 79 4.07 -8.21 -0.61
CA LYS A 79 4.20 -9.62 -0.25
C LYS A 79 4.81 -9.75 1.14
N LEU A 80 4.28 -10.66 1.94
CA LEU A 80 4.76 -10.99 3.27
C LEU A 80 5.38 -12.39 3.29
N ALA A 81 6.41 -12.59 4.10
CA ALA A 81 7.05 -13.90 4.26
C ALA A 81 6.12 -14.96 4.89
N LYS A 82 5.13 -14.52 5.68
CA LYS A 82 4.14 -15.37 6.35
C LYS A 82 2.76 -14.74 6.22
N LYS A 83 1.72 -15.57 6.36
CA LYS A 83 0.33 -15.09 6.40
C LYS A 83 0.10 -14.31 7.70
N ILE A 84 -0.62 -13.20 7.57
CA ILE A 84 -1.13 -12.36 8.67
C ILE A 84 -2.65 -12.33 8.68
#